data_AF-A0A4Q3S1L8-F1
#
_entry.id   AF-A0A4Q3S1L8-F1
#
_cell.length_a   1.000
_cell.length_b   1.000
_cell.length_c   1.000
_cell.angle_alpha   90.00
_cell.angle_beta   90.00
_cell.angle_gamma   90.00
#
_symmetry.space_group_name_H-M   'P 1'
#
loop_
_entity.id
_entity.type
_entity.pdbx_description
1 polymer ?
#
loop_
_entity_poly.entity_id
_entity_poly.type
_entity_poly.pdbx_seq_one_letter_code
_entity_poly.pdbx_strand_id
1 'polypeptide(L)'
;MLSLDFLRGFIMVLLALEASGLYNHLINASEGSAIHGLLIQLEHHPWNGLRFWDLIQPGFMFIAGTAMAYSLTKQQDSGMSWNQSFIKTLKRSGWLFFWGVLDYAVRRSGLSFELWDVLTQLSFTTLVAFLVFNWSFKAQIAFCVALLLLTEILYRFTNIPGFDQPFTDQKNFGNWMDLVLMNKINDGGWVAINCIPTAVHTVAGAVVGKWLLQAGKLA
;
A
#
# COMPACT_ATOMS: atom_id res chain seq x y z
N MET A 1 12.06 2.50 -17.59
CA MET A 1 11.01 3.53 -17.61
C MET A 1 9.75 3.01 -18.29
N LEU A 2 9.79 2.55 -19.55
CA LEU A 2 8.62 2.02 -20.28
C LEU A 2 7.80 0.97 -19.51
N SER A 3 8.44 -0.01 -18.88
CA SER A 3 7.76 -1.04 -18.09
C SER A 3 7.04 -0.51 -16.84
N LEU A 4 7.62 0.52 -16.18
CA LEU A 4 7.01 1.16 -15.01
C LEU A 4 5.80 2.00 -15.40
N ASP A 5 5.88 2.70 -16.52
CA ASP A 5 4.78 3.51 -17.02
C ASP A 5 3.62 2.64 -17.53
N PHE A 6 3.93 1.52 -18.21
CA PHE A 6 2.94 0.51 -18.58
C PHE A 6 2.22 -0.06 -17.35
N LEU A 7 2.97 -0.54 -16.35
CA LEU A 7 2.37 -1.18 -15.18
C LEU A 7 1.55 -0.18 -14.34
N ARG A 8 2.00 1.08 -14.23
CA ARG A 8 1.20 2.15 -13.62
C ARG A 8 -0.09 2.38 -14.39
N GLY A 9 -0.01 2.54 -15.71
CA GLY A 9 -1.19 2.74 -16.56
C GLY A 9 -2.18 1.58 -16.47
N PHE A 10 -1.67 0.35 -16.46
CA PHE A 10 -2.47 -0.86 -16.28
C PHE A 10 -3.23 -0.85 -14.94
N ILE A 11 -2.56 -0.57 -13.82
CA ILE A 11 -3.22 -0.47 -12.50
C ILE A 11 -4.26 0.67 -12.50
N MET A 12 -3.97 1.82 -13.10
CA MET A 12 -4.95 2.93 -13.18
C MET A 12 -6.18 2.53 -13.98
N VAL A 13 -6.04 1.79 -15.08
CA VAL A 13 -7.17 1.26 -15.85
C VAL A 13 -7.99 0.31 -14.99
N LEU A 14 -7.33 -0.63 -14.28
CA LEU A 14 -8.03 -1.56 -13.39
C LEU A 14 -8.85 -0.83 -12.33
N LEU A 15 -8.25 0.13 -11.61
CA LEU A 15 -8.95 0.92 -10.60
C LEU A 15 -10.11 1.76 -11.18
N ALA A 16 -9.94 2.30 -12.39
CA ALA A 16 -11.02 3.03 -13.06
C ALA A 16 -12.22 2.13 -13.41
N LEU A 17 -11.96 0.89 -13.83
CA LEU A 17 -13.01 -0.10 -14.11
C LEU A 17 -13.71 -0.55 -12.81
N GLU A 18 -12.97 -0.76 -11.73
CA GLU A 18 -13.56 -1.02 -10.41
C GLU A 18 -14.46 0.13 -9.95
N ALA A 19 -13.95 1.38 -10.01
CA ALA A 19 -14.69 2.58 -9.60
C ALA A 19 -15.97 2.81 -10.41
N SER A 20 -16.03 2.30 -11.65
CA SER A 20 -17.24 2.34 -12.48
C SER A 20 -18.31 1.32 -12.08
N GLY A 21 -17.98 0.38 -11.18
CA GLY A 21 -18.86 -0.73 -10.78
C GLY A 21 -18.93 -1.87 -11.80
N LEU A 22 -18.15 -1.82 -12.89
CA LEU A 22 -18.21 -2.78 -13.98
C LEU A 22 -17.93 -4.22 -13.53
N TYR A 23 -16.97 -4.42 -12.62
CA TYR A 23 -16.59 -5.76 -12.18
C TYR A 23 -17.76 -6.50 -11.51
N ASN A 24 -18.50 -5.84 -10.63
CA ASN A 24 -19.67 -6.43 -9.97
C ASN A 24 -20.71 -6.89 -11.00
N HIS A 25 -20.97 -6.09 -12.04
CA HIS A 25 -21.89 -6.47 -13.11
C HIS A 25 -21.39 -7.66 -13.93
N LEU A 26 -20.10 -7.70 -14.27
CA LEU A 26 -19.50 -8.80 -15.02
C LEU A 26 -19.48 -10.11 -14.22
N ILE A 27 -19.13 -10.04 -12.93
CA ILE A 27 -19.08 -11.20 -12.03
C ILE A 27 -20.48 -11.82 -11.92
N ASN A 28 -21.49 -11.03 -11.60
CA ASN A 28 -22.87 -11.50 -11.48
C ASN A 28 -23.41 -12.08 -12.80
N ALA A 29 -23.12 -11.44 -13.93
CA ALA A 29 -23.56 -11.93 -15.25
C ALA A 29 -22.84 -13.22 -15.68
N SER A 30 -21.70 -13.54 -15.08
CA SER A 30 -20.89 -14.70 -15.42
C SER A 30 -21.18 -15.93 -14.56
N GLU A 31 -22.04 -15.85 -13.54
CA GLU A 31 -22.35 -16.98 -12.67
C GLU A 31 -22.77 -18.22 -13.47
N GLY A 32 -22.19 -19.37 -13.13
CA GLY A 32 -22.41 -20.65 -13.85
C GLY A 32 -21.69 -20.80 -15.19
N SER A 33 -20.96 -19.79 -15.66
CA SER A 33 -20.16 -19.85 -16.89
C SER A 33 -18.71 -20.28 -16.65
N ALA A 34 -18.04 -20.76 -17.71
CA ALA A 34 -16.63 -21.14 -17.66
C ALA A 34 -15.68 -19.97 -17.34
N ILE A 35 -16.10 -18.72 -17.57
CA ILE A 35 -15.28 -17.52 -17.34
C ILE A 35 -15.43 -16.95 -15.92
N HIS A 36 -16.38 -17.44 -15.12
CA HIS A 36 -16.65 -16.92 -13.78
C HIS A 36 -15.41 -16.96 -12.88
N GLY A 37 -14.65 -18.06 -12.93
CA GLY A 37 -13.43 -18.22 -12.15
C GLY A 37 -12.32 -17.23 -12.52
N LEU A 38 -12.35 -16.66 -13.74
CA LEU A 38 -11.45 -15.57 -14.13
C LEU A 38 -11.97 -14.23 -13.63
N LEU A 39 -13.27 -13.97 -13.73
CA LEU A 39 -13.87 -12.69 -13.34
C LEU A 39 -13.88 -12.48 -11.82
N ILE A 40 -14.06 -13.55 -11.04
CA ILE A 40 -13.99 -13.50 -9.58
C ILE A 40 -12.59 -13.09 -9.06
N GLN A 41 -11.55 -13.14 -9.90
CA GLN A 41 -10.22 -12.64 -9.55
C GLN A 41 -10.15 -11.10 -9.48
N LEU A 42 -11.18 -10.40 -9.98
CA LEU A 42 -11.29 -8.93 -10.01
C LEU A 42 -12.04 -8.36 -8.79
N GLU A 43 -12.38 -9.19 -7.81
CA GLU A 43 -12.90 -8.77 -6.52
C GLU A 43 -11.99 -9.27 -5.38
N HIS A 44 -12.05 -8.60 -4.22
CA HIS A 44 -11.29 -9.00 -3.05
C HIS A 44 -11.72 -10.37 -2.53
N HIS A 45 -10.77 -11.14 -1.99
CA HIS A 45 -11.16 -12.32 -1.23
C HIS A 45 -11.84 -11.87 0.08
N PRO A 46 -12.93 -12.52 0.56
CA PRO A 46 -13.68 -12.01 1.70
C PRO A 46 -12.88 -11.84 3.00
N TRP A 47 -11.88 -12.71 3.24
CA TRP A 47 -11.01 -12.62 4.41
C TRP A 47 -9.71 -13.43 4.23
N ASN A 48 -9.77 -14.75 4.45
CA ASN A 48 -8.61 -15.64 4.37
C ASN A 48 -8.46 -16.24 2.97
N GLY A 49 -7.68 -15.60 2.12
CA GLY A 49 -7.38 -16.08 0.78
C GLY A 49 -6.56 -15.08 -0.02
N LEU A 50 -6.39 -15.36 -1.30
CA LEU A 50 -5.69 -14.48 -2.21
C LEU A 50 -6.33 -14.56 -3.59
N ARG A 51 -6.77 -13.42 -4.09
CA ARG A 51 -7.19 -13.19 -5.47
C ARG A 51 -6.23 -12.21 -6.13
N PHE A 52 -6.24 -12.16 -7.46
CA PHE A 52 -5.45 -11.20 -8.22
C PHE A 52 -5.68 -9.76 -7.74
N TRP A 53 -6.92 -9.39 -7.45
CA TRP A 53 -7.29 -8.05 -6.96
C TRP A 53 -6.54 -7.64 -5.67
N ASP A 54 -6.26 -8.61 -4.79
CA ASP A 54 -5.54 -8.37 -3.52
C ASP A 54 -4.06 -7.99 -3.75
N LEU A 55 -3.51 -8.27 -4.94
CA LEU A 55 -2.13 -7.94 -5.31
C LEU A 55 -1.98 -6.53 -5.89
N ILE A 56 -3.07 -5.83 -6.20
CA ILE A 56 -3.04 -4.51 -6.83
C ILE A 56 -2.36 -3.48 -5.93
N GLN A 57 -2.75 -3.40 -4.66
CA GLN A 57 -2.13 -2.48 -3.70
C GLN A 57 -0.66 -2.80 -3.44
N PRO A 58 -0.24 -4.04 -3.10
CA PRO A 58 1.16 -4.43 -3.02
C PRO A 58 1.98 -4.06 -4.26
N GLY A 59 1.45 -4.34 -5.45
CA GLY A 59 2.08 -3.99 -6.73
C GLY A 59 2.24 -2.48 -6.90
N PHE A 60 1.22 -1.70 -6.58
CA PHE A 60 1.26 -0.23 -6.65
C PHE A 60 2.31 0.37 -5.71
N MET A 61 2.37 -0.11 -4.45
CA MET A 61 3.37 0.30 -3.45
C MET A 61 4.80 -0.01 -3.93
N PHE A 62 5.01 -1.21 -4.48
CA PHE A 62 6.30 -1.62 -5.04
C PHE A 62 6.76 -0.74 -6.21
N ILE A 63 5.85 -0.40 -7.14
CA ILE A 63 6.16 0.50 -8.25
C ILE A 63 6.47 1.90 -7.74
N ALA A 64 5.73 2.40 -6.75
CA ALA A 64 5.98 3.70 -6.16
C ALA A 64 7.39 3.77 -5.54
N GLY A 65 7.80 2.72 -4.82
CA GLY A 65 9.16 2.57 -4.31
C GLY A 65 10.22 2.54 -5.42
N THR A 66 9.97 1.76 -6.47
CA THR A 66 10.87 1.69 -7.63
C THR A 66 11.02 3.07 -8.28
N ALA A 67 9.92 3.77 -8.56
CA ALA A 67 9.93 5.11 -9.13
C ALA A 67 10.61 6.14 -8.21
N MET A 68 10.48 6.00 -6.89
CA MET A 68 11.23 6.82 -5.93
C MET A 68 12.73 6.63 -6.09
N ALA A 69 13.23 5.41 -6.26
CA ALA A 69 14.66 5.15 -6.44
C ALA A 69 15.23 5.87 -7.68
N TYR A 70 14.53 5.81 -8.82
CA TYR A 70 14.89 6.58 -10.02
C TYR A 70 14.85 8.09 -9.76
N SER A 71 13.82 8.58 -9.05
CA SER A 71 13.68 10.01 -8.76
C SER A 71 14.78 10.53 -7.83
N LEU A 72 15.11 9.79 -6.78
CA LEU A 72 16.14 10.19 -5.80
C LEU A 72 17.53 10.11 -6.39
N THR A 73 17.83 9.06 -7.16
CA THR A 73 19.13 8.96 -7.85
C THR A 73 19.32 10.11 -8.82
N LYS A 74 18.30 10.45 -9.63
CA LYS A 74 18.36 11.62 -10.52
C LYS A 74 18.54 12.95 -9.78
N GLN A 75 17.90 13.10 -8.62
CA GLN A 75 18.07 14.29 -7.77
C GLN A 75 19.50 14.39 -7.23
N GLN A 76 20.07 13.27 -6.76
CA GLN A 76 21.46 13.19 -6.30
C GLN A 76 22.45 13.50 -7.42
N ASP A 77 22.25 12.92 -8.61
CA ASP A 77 23.08 13.20 -9.80
C ASP A 77 22.99 14.67 -10.25
N SER A 78 21.89 15.35 -9.93
CA SER A 78 21.69 16.79 -10.18
C SER A 78 22.22 17.70 -9.05
N GLY A 79 22.91 17.14 -8.05
CA GLY A 79 23.47 17.89 -6.92
C GLY A 79 22.46 18.33 -5.86
N MET A 80 21.23 17.80 -5.87
CA MET A 80 20.22 18.12 -4.86
C MET A 80 20.64 17.57 -3.49
N SER A 81 20.57 18.38 -2.45
CA SER A 81 20.92 17.95 -1.09
C SER A 81 19.86 17.01 -0.51
N TRP A 82 20.26 16.18 0.46
CA TRP A 82 19.33 15.28 1.15
C TRP A 82 18.13 16.01 1.76
N ASN A 83 18.35 17.19 2.36
CA ASN A 83 17.27 17.99 2.96
C ASN A 83 16.30 18.52 1.91
N GLN A 84 16.78 18.91 0.72
CA GLN A 84 15.91 19.33 -0.37
C GLN A 84 15.03 18.17 -0.85
N SER A 85 15.61 16.98 -1.03
CA SER A 85 14.85 15.77 -1.38
C SER A 85 13.88 15.36 -0.27
N PHE A 86 14.25 15.50 1.00
CA PHE A 86 13.39 15.21 2.14
C PHE A 86 12.17 16.13 2.17
N ILE A 87 12.35 17.44 2.07
CA ILE A 87 11.25 18.41 2.05
C ILE A 87 10.32 18.13 0.86
N LYS A 88 10.87 17.79 -0.31
CA LYS A 88 10.09 17.43 -1.49
C LYS A 88 9.25 16.17 -1.27
N THR A 89 9.84 15.13 -0.69
CA THR A 89 9.13 13.88 -0.36
C THR A 89 8.09 14.11 0.73
N LEU A 90 8.39 14.94 1.73
CA LEU A 90 7.47 15.31 2.80
C LEU A 90 6.25 16.06 2.27
N LYS A 91 6.45 17.06 1.39
CA LYS A 91 5.34 17.76 0.72
C LYS A 91 4.47 16.80 -0.10
N ARG A 92 5.09 15.90 -0.88
CA ARG A 92 4.35 14.89 -1.65
C ARG A 92 3.53 13.98 -0.76
N SER A 93 4.10 13.51 0.35
CA SER A 93 3.43 12.63 1.30
C SER A 93 2.31 13.37 2.03
N GLY A 94 2.52 14.64 2.39
CA GLY A 94 1.46 15.51 2.91
C GLY A 94 0.29 15.67 1.94
N TRP A 95 0.56 15.89 0.64
CA TRP A 95 -0.50 15.95 -0.37
C TRP A 95 -1.24 14.62 -0.54
N LEU A 96 -0.52 13.49 -0.58
CA LEU A 96 -1.15 12.17 -0.66
C LEU A 96 -2.05 11.90 0.55
N PHE A 97 -1.57 12.23 1.75
CA PHE A 97 -2.37 12.11 2.97
C PHE A 97 -3.61 13.00 2.93
N PHE A 98 -3.45 14.26 2.54
CA PHE A 98 -4.57 15.19 2.41
C PHE A 98 -5.64 14.68 1.44
N TRP A 99 -5.23 14.22 0.25
CA TRP A 99 -6.17 13.71 -0.75
C TRP A 99 -6.82 12.38 -0.35
N GLY A 100 -6.09 11.48 0.32
CA GLY A 100 -6.64 10.20 0.81
C GLY A 100 -7.55 10.33 2.03
N VAL A 101 -7.43 11.42 2.79
CA VAL A 101 -8.47 11.76 3.79
C VAL A 101 -9.68 12.39 3.09
N LEU A 102 -9.44 13.22 2.08
CA LEU A 102 -10.50 13.99 1.42
C LEU A 102 -11.42 13.15 0.53
N ASP A 103 -10.91 12.15 -0.19
CA ASP A 103 -11.72 11.26 -1.04
C ASP A 103 -12.69 10.38 -0.21
N TYR A 104 -12.33 10.07 1.03
CA TYR A 104 -13.19 9.44 2.02
C TYR A 104 -14.00 10.42 2.86
N ALA A 105 -13.71 11.72 2.80
CA ALA A 105 -14.30 12.72 3.71
C ALA A 105 -15.82 12.83 3.63
N VAL A 106 -16.41 12.60 2.46
CA VAL A 106 -17.86 12.74 2.24
C VAL A 106 -18.47 11.37 1.95
N ARG A 107 -19.37 10.94 2.83
CA ARG A 107 -20.17 9.73 2.69
C ARG A 107 -21.66 10.08 2.79
N ARG A 108 -22.53 9.16 2.36
CA ARG A 108 -23.99 9.36 2.43
C ARG A 108 -24.50 9.63 3.85
N SER A 109 -23.78 9.13 4.86
CA SER A 109 -24.07 9.31 6.29
C SER A 109 -23.48 10.57 6.91
N GLY A 110 -22.71 11.37 6.17
CA GLY A 110 -22.07 12.59 6.65
C GLY A 110 -20.56 12.63 6.42
N LEU A 111 -19.86 13.41 7.25
CA LEU A 111 -18.40 13.48 7.22
C LEU A 111 -17.78 12.19 7.79
N SER A 112 -16.78 11.67 7.10
CA SER A 112 -16.07 10.45 7.49
C SER A 112 -14.56 10.71 7.56
N PHE A 113 -13.89 10.13 8.54
CA PHE A 113 -12.41 10.19 8.64
C PHE A 113 -11.86 8.78 8.48
N GLU A 114 -11.14 8.50 7.39
CA GLU A 114 -10.63 7.16 7.04
C GLU A 114 -9.14 7.24 6.69
N LEU A 115 -8.38 6.23 7.14
CA LEU A 115 -6.92 6.17 7.00
C LEU A 115 -6.44 4.82 6.44
N TRP A 116 -7.35 3.94 6.02
CA TRP A 116 -7.03 2.62 5.49
C TRP A 116 -6.88 2.60 3.96
N ASP A 117 -7.14 3.72 3.28
CA ASP A 117 -7.06 3.84 1.83
C ASP A 117 -5.62 3.81 1.30
N VAL A 118 -5.50 3.59 0.00
CA VAL A 118 -4.19 3.44 -0.67
C VAL A 118 -3.37 4.74 -0.64
N LEU A 119 -3.99 5.93 -0.66
CA LEU A 119 -3.27 7.21 -0.69
C LEU A 119 -2.66 7.54 0.67
N THR A 120 -3.40 7.34 1.77
CA THR A 120 -2.88 7.53 3.13
C THR A 120 -1.79 6.51 3.44
N GLN A 121 -1.98 5.24 3.06
CA GLN A 121 -0.92 4.23 3.17
C GLN A 121 0.30 4.60 2.31
N LEU A 122 0.11 5.08 1.08
CA LEU A 122 1.22 5.47 0.21
C LEU A 122 1.99 6.67 0.78
N SER A 123 1.31 7.63 1.41
CA SER A 123 1.94 8.75 2.10
C SER A 123 2.94 8.26 3.16
N PHE A 124 2.49 7.38 4.05
CA PHE A 124 3.32 6.83 5.11
C PHE A 124 4.48 5.99 4.56
N THR A 125 4.18 5.03 3.70
CA THR A 125 5.19 4.08 3.20
C THR A 125 6.25 4.76 2.32
N THR A 126 5.88 5.82 1.60
CA THR A 126 6.82 6.66 0.82
C THR A 126 7.81 7.36 1.74
N LEU A 127 7.37 7.92 2.87
CA LEU A 127 8.28 8.53 3.85
C LEU A 127 9.21 7.50 4.47
N VAL A 128 8.68 6.34 4.88
CA VAL A 128 9.48 5.25 5.44
C VAL A 128 10.56 4.81 4.46
N ALA A 129 10.18 4.52 3.20
CA ALA A 129 11.14 4.10 2.17
C ALA A 129 12.19 5.18 1.86
N PHE A 130 11.82 6.47 1.89
CA PHE A 130 12.76 7.57 1.76
C PHE A 130 13.78 7.60 2.91
N LEU A 131 13.32 7.50 4.16
CA LEU A 131 14.20 7.61 5.33
C LEU A 131 15.25 6.49 5.38
N VAL A 132 14.90 5.29 4.92
CA VAL A 132 15.83 4.16 4.85
C VAL A 132 16.59 4.09 3.53
N PHE A 133 16.34 4.98 2.55
CA PHE A 133 16.82 4.85 1.17
C PHE A 133 18.34 4.67 1.02
N ASN A 134 19.11 5.44 1.81
CA ASN A 134 20.58 5.43 1.81
C ASN A 134 21.18 4.35 2.71
N TRP A 135 20.37 3.55 3.43
CA TRP A 135 20.88 2.44 4.20
C TRP A 135 21.48 1.35 3.30
N SER A 136 22.37 0.54 3.86
CA SER A 136 22.92 -0.61 3.17
C SER A 136 21.81 -1.61 2.80
N PHE A 137 22.02 -2.38 1.72
CA PHE A 137 21.05 -3.41 1.30
C PHE A 137 20.66 -4.34 2.44
N LYS A 138 21.64 -4.82 3.22
CA LYS A 138 21.41 -5.68 4.40
C LYS A 138 20.55 -5.00 5.46
N ALA A 139 20.79 -3.71 5.73
CA ALA A 139 19.99 -2.96 6.70
C ALA A 139 18.54 -2.74 6.23
N GLN A 140 18.32 -2.52 4.93
CA GLN A 140 16.96 -2.41 4.37
C GLN A 140 16.20 -3.73 4.47
N ILE A 141 16.84 -4.86 4.17
CA ILE A 141 16.22 -6.19 4.34
C ILE A 141 15.92 -6.48 5.80
N ALA A 142 16.87 -6.21 6.71
CA ALA A 142 16.67 -6.37 8.15
C ALA A 142 15.52 -5.49 8.66
N PHE A 143 15.41 -4.26 8.15
CA PHE A 143 14.29 -3.36 8.46
C PHE A 143 12.95 -3.90 7.98
N CYS A 144 12.87 -4.43 6.75
CA CYS A 144 11.65 -5.08 6.25
C CYS A 144 11.24 -6.25 7.14
N VAL A 145 12.18 -7.13 7.50
CA VAL A 145 11.92 -8.25 8.40
C VAL A 145 11.45 -7.74 9.78
N ALA A 146 12.06 -6.68 10.31
CA ALA A 146 11.66 -6.08 11.57
C ALA A 146 10.23 -5.52 11.53
N LEU A 147 9.80 -4.88 10.43
CA LEU A 147 8.42 -4.41 10.27
C LEU A 147 7.41 -5.56 10.23
N LEU A 148 7.75 -6.66 9.55
CA LEU A 148 6.90 -7.86 9.51
C LEU A 148 6.81 -8.53 10.88
N LEU A 149 7.93 -8.69 11.58
CA LEU A 149 7.96 -9.25 12.93
C LEU A 149 7.23 -8.34 13.93
N LEU A 150 7.37 -7.03 13.82
CA LEU A 150 6.63 -6.07 14.63
C LEU A 150 5.12 -6.25 14.41
N THR A 151 4.69 -6.35 13.16
CA THR A 151 3.28 -6.58 12.81
C THR A 151 2.78 -7.90 13.41
N GLU A 152 3.54 -8.98 13.24
CA GLU A 152 3.21 -10.30 13.79
C GLU A 152 3.07 -10.26 15.31
N ILE A 153 4.00 -9.57 16.00
CA ILE A 153 3.97 -9.45 17.46
C ILE A 153 2.76 -8.63 17.91
N LEU A 154 2.47 -7.51 17.24
CA LEU A 154 1.35 -6.65 17.56
C LEU A 154 0.02 -7.39 17.41
N TYR A 155 -0.15 -8.20 16.36
CA TYR A 155 -1.38 -8.96 16.16
C TYR A 155 -1.52 -10.12 17.15
N ARG A 156 -0.47 -10.91 17.38
CA ARG A 156 -0.56 -12.13 18.21
C ARG A 156 -0.57 -11.88 19.71
N PHE A 157 0.10 -10.83 20.19
CA PHE A 157 0.37 -10.64 21.62
C PHE A 157 -0.27 -9.39 22.21
N THR A 158 -1.27 -8.80 21.53
CA THR A 158 -1.96 -7.60 22.03
C THR A 158 -2.73 -7.85 23.33
N ASN A 159 -3.34 -9.04 23.50
CA ASN A 159 -4.16 -9.43 24.67
C ASN A 159 -5.27 -8.42 25.03
N ILE A 160 -5.71 -7.61 24.07
CA ILE A 160 -6.78 -6.63 24.27
C ILE A 160 -8.12 -7.36 24.28
N PRO A 161 -8.95 -7.22 25.33
CA PRO A 161 -10.24 -7.90 25.39
C PRO A 161 -11.11 -7.59 24.17
N GLY A 162 -11.55 -8.64 23.47
CA GLY A 162 -12.38 -8.52 22.27
C GLY A 162 -11.61 -8.29 20.96
N PHE A 163 -10.29 -8.07 21.04
CA PHE A 163 -9.37 -7.87 19.91
C PHE A 163 -8.14 -8.79 19.97
N ASP A 164 -8.26 -9.90 20.70
CA ASP A 164 -7.21 -10.89 20.98
C ASP A 164 -7.20 -12.05 19.97
N GLN A 165 -7.92 -11.92 18.84
CA GLN A 165 -8.02 -12.94 17.81
C GLN A 165 -7.29 -12.49 16.53
N PRO A 166 -5.97 -12.74 16.40
CA PRO A 166 -5.13 -12.14 15.36
C PRO A 166 -5.58 -12.40 13.91
N PHE A 167 -6.20 -13.54 13.65
CA PHE A 167 -6.57 -13.98 12.30
C PHE A 167 -8.08 -13.98 12.06
N THR A 168 -8.83 -13.35 12.96
CA THR A 168 -10.29 -13.23 12.84
C THR A 168 -10.62 -11.80 12.43
N ASP A 169 -11.49 -11.67 11.43
CA ASP A 169 -12.00 -10.37 11.01
C ASP A 169 -12.73 -9.68 12.17
N GLN A 170 -12.65 -8.35 12.22
CA GLN A 170 -13.29 -7.51 13.24
C GLN A 170 -12.84 -7.74 14.69
N LYS A 171 -11.84 -8.62 14.93
CA LYS A 171 -11.42 -9.09 16.26
C LYS A 171 -9.90 -9.06 16.45
N ASN A 172 -9.18 -8.35 15.60
CA ASN A 172 -7.72 -8.27 15.64
C ASN A 172 -7.21 -6.89 16.05
N PHE A 173 -5.90 -6.81 16.30
CA PHE A 173 -5.22 -5.57 16.68
C PHE A 173 -5.44 -4.41 15.70
N GLY A 174 -5.54 -4.70 14.40
CA GLY A 174 -5.81 -3.68 13.38
C GLY A 174 -7.16 -3.00 13.59
N ASN A 175 -8.21 -3.79 13.86
CA ASN A 175 -9.54 -3.25 14.13
C ASN A 175 -9.57 -2.42 15.43
N TRP A 176 -8.83 -2.84 16.46
CA TRP A 176 -8.67 -2.04 17.67
C TRP A 176 -7.99 -0.70 17.38
N MET A 177 -6.93 -0.70 16.57
CA MET A 177 -6.26 0.53 16.14
C MET A 177 -7.19 1.46 15.36
N ASP A 178 -8.10 0.92 14.55
CA ASP A 178 -9.09 1.75 13.85
C ASP A 178 -10.08 2.41 14.82
N LEU A 179 -10.47 1.72 15.91
CA LEU A 179 -11.25 2.37 16.98
C LEU A 179 -10.45 3.50 17.66
N VAL A 180 -9.17 3.29 17.94
CA VAL A 180 -8.31 4.32 18.55
C VAL A 180 -8.13 5.53 17.63
N LEU A 181 -7.93 5.29 16.33
CA LEU A 181 -7.59 6.35 15.36
C LEU A 181 -8.81 7.06 14.78
N MET A 182 -9.90 6.32 14.57
CA MET A 182 -11.05 6.76 13.77
C MET A 182 -12.40 6.50 14.45
N ASN A 183 -12.40 5.81 15.61
CA ASN A 183 -13.61 5.42 16.35
C ASN A 183 -14.62 4.62 15.49
N LYS A 184 -14.12 3.79 14.59
CA LYS A 184 -14.90 2.92 13.72
C LYS A 184 -14.08 1.74 13.24
N ILE A 185 -14.74 0.68 12.79
CA ILE A 185 -14.10 -0.47 12.15
C ILE A 185 -14.64 -0.56 10.72
N ASN A 186 -13.78 -0.94 9.77
CA ASN A 186 -14.17 -1.14 8.39
C ASN A 186 -14.89 -2.49 8.19
N ASP A 187 -16.08 -2.48 7.59
CA ASP A 187 -16.86 -3.70 7.33
C ASP A 187 -16.18 -4.68 6.35
N GLY A 188 -15.27 -4.19 5.50
CA GLY A 188 -14.47 -4.99 4.56
C GLY A 188 -13.13 -5.48 5.13
N GLY A 189 -12.87 -5.28 6.43
CA GLY A 189 -11.66 -5.78 7.09
C GLY A 189 -10.39 -4.95 6.83
N TRP A 190 -10.50 -3.77 6.19
CA TRP A 190 -9.37 -2.87 5.98
C TRP A 190 -8.98 -2.15 7.26
N VAL A 191 -7.68 -2.09 7.57
CA VAL A 191 -7.17 -1.50 8.82
C VAL A 191 -6.02 -0.53 8.56
N ALA A 192 -6.06 0.63 9.21
CA ALA A 192 -5.12 1.73 8.93
C ALA A 192 -3.67 1.39 9.35
N ILE A 193 -3.50 0.62 10.42
CA ILE A 193 -2.17 0.26 10.95
C ILE A 193 -1.39 -0.67 10.02
N ASN A 194 -2.04 -1.28 9.03
CA ASN A 194 -1.37 -2.08 8.01
C ASN A 194 -0.42 -1.24 7.12
N CYS A 195 -0.41 0.09 7.25
CA CYS A 195 0.65 0.92 6.68
C CYS A 195 2.08 0.48 7.11
N ILE A 196 2.23 -0.16 8.28
CA ILE A 196 3.49 -0.72 8.79
C ILE A 196 4.00 -1.88 7.91
N PRO A 197 3.29 -3.03 7.80
CA PRO A 197 3.70 -4.12 6.93
C PRO A 197 3.66 -3.71 5.45
N THR A 198 2.74 -2.83 5.03
CA THR A 198 2.68 -2.32 3.66
C THR A 198 3.96 -1.57 3.27
N ALA A 199 4.65 -0.92 4.21
CA ALA A 199 5.91 -0.23 3.94
C ALA A 199 7.00 -1.15 3.36
N VAL A 200 6.94 -2.45 3.65
CA VAL A 200 7.84 -3.46 3.09
C VAL A 200 7.78 -3.48 1.57
N HIS A 201 6.59 -3.37 0.97
CA HIS A 201 6.43 -3.36 -0.48
C HIS A 201 7.12 -2.14 -1.11
N THR A 202 6.93 -0.95 -0.52
CA THR A 202 7.55 0.29 -1.00
C THR A 202 9.08 0.26 -0.82
N VAL A 203 9.58 -0.24 0.32
CA VAL A 203 11.02 -0.42 0.55
C VAL A 203 11.61 -1.43 -0.43
N ALA A 204 10.96 -2.58 -0.65
CA ALA A 204 11.38 -3.59 -1.61
C ALA A 204 11.45 -3.03 -3.04
N GLY A 205 10.46 -2.23 -3.43
CA GLY A 205 10.48 -1.49 -4.69
C GLY A 205 11.68 -0.56 -4.81
N ALA A 206 11.96 0.21 -3.76
CA ALA A 206 13.12 1.11 -3.75
C ALA A 206 14.46 0.33 -3.83
N VAL A 207 14.57 -0.80 -3.14
CA VAL A 207 15.73 -1.71 -3.21
C VAL A 207 15.94 -2.19 -4.65
N VAL A 208 14.90 -2.73 -5.28
CA VAL A 208 14.96 -3.25 -6.65
C VAL A 208 15.28 -2.13 -7.63
N GLY A 209 14.67 -0.95 -7.47
CA GLY A 209 14.98 0.21 -8.30
C GLY A 209 16.46 0.64 -8.22
N LYS A 210 17.06 0.64 -7.02
CA LYS A 210 18.50 0.89 -6.85
C LYS A 210 19.34 -0.17 -7.55
N TRP A 211 18.97 -1.44 -7.42
CA TRP A 211 19.69 -2.54 -8.05
C TRP A 211 19.66 -2.45 -9.58
N LEU A 212 18.49 -2.16 -10.17
CA LEU A 212 18.34 -1.97 -11.61
C LEU A 212 19.18 -0.80 -12.14
N LEU A 213 19.27 0.30 -11.37
CA LEU A 213 20.12 1.45 -11.71
C LEU A 213 21.61 1.12 -11.66
N GLN A 214 22.04 0.28 -10.71
CA GLN A 214 23.42 -0.18 -10.63
C GLN A 214 23.77 -1.13 -11.78
N ALA A 215 22.88 -2.09 -12.10
CA ALA A 215 23.07 -3.02 -13.20
C ALA A 215 23.18 -2.30 -14.55
N GLY A 216 22.36 -1.27 -14.78
CA GLY A 216 22.42 -0.45 -16.00
C GLY A 216 23.65 0.45 -16.12
N LYS A 217 24.42 0.67 -15.04
CA LYS A 217 25.72 1.36 -15.10
C LYS A 217 26.88 0.41 -15.46
N LEU A 218 26.66 -0.90 -15.35
CA LEU A 218 27.65 -1.95 -15.62
C LEU A 218 27.52 -2.56 -17.04
N ALA A 219 26.44 -2.22 -17.75
CA ALA A 219 26.16 -2.63 -19.13
C ALA A 219 26.50 -1.50 -20.11
#